data_AF-A0A2N9MVS2-F1
#
_entry.id   AF-A0A2N9MVS2-F1
#
_cell.length_a   1.000
_cell.length_b   1.000
_cell.length_c   1.000
_cell.angle_alpha   90.00
_cell.angle_beta   90.00
_cell.angle_gamma   90.00
#
_symmetry.space_group_name_H-M   'P 1'
#
loop_
_entity.id
_entity.type
_entity.pdbx_description
1 polymer ?
#
loop_
_entity_poly.entity_id
_entity_poly.type
_entity_poly.pdbx_seq_one_letter_code
_entity_poly.pdbx_strand_id
1 'polypeptide(L)'
;MARRLPFDRRHRAGPAIIYFEVRRELLRAQKTAGLARLDALVEIESNRYLELTDGALRLAAELWAKSRQQGRPTSSAHDLDIDVILAAQALTFDGGAEIVVVTTNTRHLGQFVNARLWNATEA
;
A
#
# COMPACT_ATOMS: atom_id res chain seq x y z
N MET A 1 30.38 -5.85 7.24
CA MET A 1 29.58 -6.90 6.57
C MET A 1 28.21 -6.96 7.23
N ALA A 2 27.20 -6.32 6.64
CA ALA A 2 25.83 -6.39 7.13
C ALA A 2 25.20 -7.71 6.67
N ARG A 3 24.66 -8.48 7.60
CA ARG A 3 24.02 -9.78 7.34
C ARG A 3 22.72 -9.52 6.55
N ARG A 4 22.65 -10.05 5.32
CA ARG A 4 21.41 -10.07 4.51
C ARG A 4 20.34 -10.87 5.25
N LEU A 5 19.19 -10.27 5.51
CA LEU A 5 18.01 -10.99 5.99
C LEU A 5 17.11 -11.30 4.79
N PRO A 6 16.84 -12.58 4.46
CA PRO A 6 15.83 -12.93 3.48
C PRO A 6 14.47 -12.39 3.93
N PHE A 7 13.62 -11.99 2.98
CA PHE A 7 12.30 -11.41 3.24
C PHE A 7 11.38 -12.44 3.93
N ASP A 8 11.46 -12.49 5.26
CA ASP A 8 10.71 -13.41 6.10
C ASP A 8 9.22 -13.19 5.82
N ARG A 9 8.51 -14.27 5.45
CA ARG A 9 7.06 -14.25 5.27
C ARG A 9 6.35 -13.76 6.52
N ARG A 10 6.96 -13.70 7.70
CA ARG A 10 6.40 -13.20 8.98
C ARG A 10 6.17 -11.68 9.05
N HIS A 11 6.76 -10.88 8.16
CA HIS A 11 6.74 -9.40 8.26
C HIS A 11 6.04 -8.71 7.08
N ARG A 12 5.10 -9.40 6.41
CA ARG A 12 4.30 -8.83 5.30
C ARG A 12 2.94 -8.45 5.82
N ALA A 13 2.42 -7.34 5.31
CA ALA A 13 1.12 -6.82 5.68
C ALA A 13 0.34 -6.34 4.45
N GLY A 14 -0.96 -6.60 4.45
CA GLY A 14 -1.94 -6.20 3.44
C GLY A 14 -2.63 -4.89 3.86
N PRO A 15 -2.45 -3.78 3.13
CA PRO A 15 -3.06 -2.50 3.49
C PRO A 15 -4.56 -2.47 3.17
N ALA A 16 -5.41 -1.98 4.10
CA ALA A 16 -6.86 -1.96 3.93
C ALA A 16 -7.34 -1.24 2.65
N ILE A 17 -6.66 -0.15 2.28
CA ILE A 17 -6.98 0.57 1.03
C ILE A 17 -6.77 -0.28 -0.23
N ILE A 18 -5.76 -1.15 -0.24
CA ILE A 18 -5.49 -2.06 -1.38
C ILE A 18 -6.50 -3.20 -1.38
N TYR A 19 -6.88 -3.70 -0.20
CA TYR A 19 -7.99 -4.64 -0.10
C TYR A 19 -9.27 -4.04 -0.69
N PHE A 20 -9.62 -2.81 -0.34
CA PHE A 20 -10.77 -2.11 -0.92
C PHE A 20 -10.66 -2.00 -2.44
N GLU A 21 -9.50 -1.58 -2.96
CA GLU A 21 -9.28 -1.43 -4.40
C GLU A 21 -9.42 -2.75 -5.18
N VAL A 22 -8.86 -3.83 -4.66
CA VAL A 22 -9.00 -5.16 -5.29
C VAL A 22 -10.44 -5.65 -5.17
N ARG A 23 -11.07 -5.52 -4.00
CA ARG A 23 -12.44 -5.99 -3.76
C ARG A 23 -13.45 -5.27 -4.65
N ARG A 24 -13.38 -3.94 -4.77
CA ARG A 24 -14.33 -3.16 -5.60
C ARG A 24 -14.26 -3.57 -7.07
N GLU A 25 -13.07 -3.87 -7.59
CA GLU A 25 -12.92 -4.28 -8.99
C GLU A 25 -13.36 -5.72 -9.23
N LEU A 26 -13.09 -6.62 -8.29
CA LEU A 26 -13.63 -7.98 -8.35
C LEU A 26 -15.17 -7.99 -8.29
N LEU A 27 -15.77 -7.13 -7.47
CA LEU A 27 -17.23 -6.94 -7.39
C LEU A 27 -17.77 -6.39 -8.71
N ARG A 28 -17.20 -5.30 -9.23
CA ARG A 28 -17.60 -4.68 -10.52
C ARG A 28 -17.52 -5.68 -11.68
N ALA A 29 -16.50 -6.54 -11.68
CA ALA A 29 -16.29 -7.56 -12.70
C ALA A 29 -16.98 -8.90 -12.41
N GLN A 30 -17.78 -8.99 -11.34
CA GLN A 30 -18.52 -10.19 -10.89
C GLN A 30 -17.63 -11.44 -10.75
N LYS A 31 -16.38 -11.27 -10.30
CA LYS A 31 -15.39 -12.35 -10.17
C LYS A 31 -15.50 -13.04 -8.81
N THR A 32 -16.54 -13.85 -8.62
CA THR A 32 -16.83 -14.57 -7.37
C THR A 32 -15.66 -15.43 -6.87
N ALA A 33 -14.99 -16.15 -7.76
CA ALA A 33 -13.80 -16.94 -7.38
C ALA A 33 -12.60 -16.07 -6.95
N GLY A 34 -12.50 -14.83 -7.42
CA GLY A 34 -11.49 -13.87 -6.96
C GLY A 34 -11.82 -13.34 -5.57
N LEU A 35 -13.10 -13.02 -5.32
CA LEU A 35 -13.57 -12.58 -4.00
C LEU A 35 -13.29 -13.63 -2.93
N ALA A 36 -13.62 -14.90 -3.20
CA ALA A 36 -13.36 -16.00 -2.27
C ALA A 36 -11.86 -16.15 -1.94
N ARG A 37 -10.96 -15.95 -2.91
CA ARG A 37 -9.51 -15.99 -2.67
C ARG A 37 -9.03 -14.80 -1.85
N LEU A 38 -9.59 -13.61 -2.09
CA LEU A 38 -9.26 -12.41 -1.34
C LEU A 38 -9.72 -12.54 0.13
N ASP A 39 -10.93 -13.03 0.36
CA ASP A 39 -11.47 -13.26 1.70
C ASP A 39 -10.61 -14.29 2.46
N ALA A 40 -10.27 -15.42 1.84
CA ALA A 40 -9.40 -16.42 2.43
C ALA A 40 -8.00 -15.88 2.77
N LEU A 41 -7.44 -15.00 1.95
CA LEU A 41 -6.13 -14.38 2.21
C LEU A 41 -6.19 -13.51 3.48
N VAL A 42 -7.23 -12.71 3.64
CA VAL A 42 -7.42 -11.83 4.82
C VAL A 42 -7.67 -12.65 6.09
N GLU A 43 -8.42 -13.75 6.00
CA GLU A 43 -8.66 -14.64 7.13
C GLU A 43 -7.37 -15.33 7.63
N ILE A 44 -6.56 -15.86 6.70
CA ILE A 44 -5.29 -16.54 7.02
C ILE A 44 -4.25 -15.57 7.60
N GLU A 45 -4.26 -14.33 7.13
CA GLU A 45 -3.28 -13.29 7.48
C GLU A 45 -3.91 -12.18 8.33
N SER A 46 -4.86 -12.50 9.21
CA SER A 46 -5.62 -11.50 9.97
C SER A 46 -4.74 -10.58 10.84
N ASN A 47 -3.63 -11.08 11.37
CA ASN A 47 -2.63 -10.29 12.11
C ASN A 47 -1.76 -9.37 11.23
N ARG A 48 -2.02 -9.34 9.93
CA ARG A 48 -1.25 -8.63 8.90
C ARG A 48 -2.13 -7.76 8.02
N TYR A 49 -3.42 -7.69 8.33
CA TYR A 49 -4.30 -6.70 7.72
C TYR A 49 -4.10 -5.35 8.42
N LEU A 50 -3.61 -4.35 7.70
CA LEU A 50 -3.39 -3.02 8.27
C LEU A 50 -4.64 -2.17 8.11
N GLU A 51 -5.21 -1.76 9.22
CA GLU A 51 -6.38 -0.87 9.25
C GLU A 51 -6.06 0.50 8.66
N LEU A 52 -7.04 1.06 7.95
CA LEU A 52 -6.98 2.43 7.48
C LEU A 52 -7.47 3.36 8.59
N THR A 53 -6.54 4.07 9.22
CA THR A 53 -6.83 4.95 10.35
C THR A 53 -7.20 6.37 9.89
N ASP A 54 -7.88 7.12 10.76
CA ASP A 54 -8.12 8.56 10.54
C ASP A 54 -6.81 9.35 10.37
N GLY A 55 -5.75 8.94 11.07
CA GLY A 55 -4.43 9.55 10.92
C GLY A 55 -3.87 9.35 9.51
N ALA A 56 -4.00 8.14 8.95
CA ALA A 56 -3.61 7.85 7.57
C ALA A 56 -4.43 8.69 6.57
N LEU A 57 -5.74 8.83 6.79
CA LEU A 57 -6.59 9.65 5.92
C LEU A 57 -6.23 11.14 5.93
N ARG A 58 -5.93 11.70 7.11
CA ARG A 58 -5.47 13.10 7.24
C ARG A 58 -4.14 13.31 6.52
N LEU A 59 -3.17 12.42 6.76
CA LEU A 59 -1.88 12.49 6.08
C LEU A 59 -2.02 12.33 4.56
N ALA A 60 -2.90 11.44 4.09
CA ALA A 60 -3.15 11.28 2.66
C ALA A 60 -3.64 12.57 2.00
N ALA A 61 -4.54 13.31 2.66
CA ALA A 61 -5.00 14.61 2.16
C ALA A 61 -3.86 15.62 2.05
N GLU A 62 -2.96 15.67 3.04
CA GLU A 62 -1.78 16.55 3.02
C GLU A 62 -0.82 16.18 1.89
N LEU A 63 -0.50 14.88 1.73
CA LEU A 63 0.38 14.38 0.68
C LEU A 63 -0.20 14.65 -0.72
N TRP A 64 -1.50 14.44 -0.90
CA TRP A 64 -2.20 14.71 -2.16
C TRP A 64 -2.11 16.18 -2.53
N ALA A 65 -2.43 17.08 -1.59
CA ALA A 65 -2.36 18.53 -1.82
C ALA A 65 -0.93 18.98 -2.15
N LYS A 66 0.05 18.52 -1.36
CA LYS A 66 1.46 18.86 -1.54
C LYS A 66 2.00 18.42 -2.89
N SER A 67 1.73 17.18 -3.31
CA SER A 67 2.21 16.66 -4.60
C SER A 67 1.71 17.49 -5.78
N ARG A 68 0.45 17.94 -5.74
CA ARG A 68 -0.16 18.81 -6.77
C ARG A 68 0.42 20.21 -6.77
N GLN A 69 0.56 20.82 -5.60
CA GLN A 69 1.18 22.15 -5.46
C GLN A 69 2.62 22.17 -6.00
N GLN A 70 3.32 21.03 -5.92
CA GLN A 70 4.67 20.84 -6.43
C GLN A 70 4.72 20.43 -7.92
N GLY A 71 3.58 20.33 -8.60
CA GLY A 71 3.51 19.92 -10.01
C GLY A 71 3.85 18.45 -10.24
N ARG A 72 3.70 17.58 -9.23
CA ARG A 72 4.01 16.14 -9.27
C ARG A 72 2.79 15.26 -8.89
N PRO A 73 1.61 15.47 -9.50
CA PRO A 73 0.46 14.62 -9.22
C PRO A 73 0.73 13.15 -9.60
N THR A 74 0.19 12.21 -8.83
CA THR A 74 0.23 10.76 -9.10
C THR A 74 -1.00 10.24 -9.84
N SER A 75 -2.10 11.00 -9.85
CA SER A 75 -3.33 10.69 -10.59
C SER A 75 -4.01 11.94 -11.16
N SER A 76 -5.09 11.74 -11.92
CA SER A 76 -5.97 12.84 -12.36
C SER A 76 -6.62 13.54 -11.16
N ALA A 77 -6.97 14.82 -11.30
CA ALA A 77 -7.69 15.56 -10.27
C ALA A 77 -9.10 15.02 -10.00
N HIS A 78 -9.65 14.25 -10.94
CA HIS A 78 -10.95 13.61 -10.83
C HIS A 78 -10.91 12.22 -10.21
N ASP A 79 -9.71 11.68 -9.97
CA ASP A 79 -9.53 10.32 -9.44
C ASP A 79 -9.25 10.36 -7.94
N LEU A 80 -9.77 9.38 -7.21
CA LEU A 80 -9.31 9.09 -5.86
C LEU A 80 -7.91 8.48 -5.96
N ASP A 81 -6.92 9.16 -5.40
CA ASP A 81 -5.52 8.75 -5.50
C ASP A 81 -5.17 7.68 -4.45
N ILE A 82 -5.37 6.41 -4.82
CA ILE A 82 -5.11 5.27 -3.95
C ILE A 82 -3.62 5.13 -3.62
N ASP A 83 -2.72 5.51 -4.52
CA ASP A 83 -1.26 5.48 -4.27
C ASP A 83 -0.90 6.41 -3.11
N VAL A 84 -1.49 7.60 -3.05
CA VAL A 84 -1.28 8.54 -1.94
C VAL A 84 -1.82 8.00 -0.61
N ILE A 85 -3.00 7.37 -0.62
CA ILE A 85 -3.60 6.78 0.59
C ILE A 85 -2.75 5.59 1.07
N LEU A 86 -2.25 4.75 0.16
CA LEU A 86 -1.33 3.67 0.47
C LEU A 86 -0.04 4.21 1.12
N ALA A 87 0.55 5.24 0.53
CA ALA A 87 1.75 5.88 1.07
C ALA A 87 1.51 6.42 2.49
N ALA A 88 0.40 7.12 2.71
CA ALA A 88 0.06 7.66 4.03
C ALA A 88 -0.13 6.55 5.07
N GLN A 89 -0.87 5.49 4.72
CA GLN A 89 -1.08 4.35 5.62
C GLN A 89 0.24 3.66 5.99
N ALA A 90 1.17 3.52 5.04
CA ALA A 90 2.50 2.98 5.30
C ALA A 90 3.34 3.91 6.22
N LEU A 91 3.26 5.23 6.05
CA LEU A 91 3.97 6.21 6.88
C LEU A 91 3.43 6.30 8.31
N THR A 92 2.12 6.08 8.50
CA THR A 92 1.49 6.10 9.82
C THR A 92 1.54 4.76 10.54
N PHE A 93 2.01 3.71 9.88
CA PHE A 93 2.10 2.38 10.47
C PHE A 93 3.33 2.29 11.38
N ASP A 94 3.09 2.07 12.68
CA ASP A 94 4.15 1.80 13.65
C ASP A 94 4.41 0.30 13.74
N GLY A 95 5.30 -0.19 12.88
CA GLY A 95 5.73 -1.59 12.86
C GLY A 95 6.98 -1.88 13.70
N GLY A 96 7.53 -0.89 14.43
CA GLY A 96 8.80 -1.03 15.15
C GLY A 96 10.03 -1.31 14.27
N ALA A 97 9.90 -1.19 12.95
CA ALA A 97 10.94 -1.48 11.96
C ALA A 97 10.75 -0.60 10.71
N GLU A 98 11.75 -0.60 9.83
CA GLU A 98 11.65 0.09 8.53
C GLU A 98 10.53 -0.53 7.67
N ILE A 99 9.64 0.33 7.17
CA ILE A 99 8.55 -0.07 6.29
C ILE A 99 8.95 0.16 4.84
N VAL A 100 8.78 -0.87 4.01
CA VAL A 100 9.02 -0.84 2.56
C VAL A 100 7.71 -1.16 1.83
N VAL A 101 7.29 -0.29 0.93
CA VAL A 101 6.17 -0.55 0.03
C VAL A 101 6.70 -1.30 -1.19
N VAL A 102 6.31 -2.56 -1.33
CA VAL A 102 6.69 -3.37 -2.49
C VAL A 102 5.68 -3.17 -3.60
N THR A 103 6.11 -2.61 -4.73
CA THR A 103 5.23 -2.20 -5.83
C THR A 103 5.95 -2.23 -7.17
N THR A 104 5.19 -2.38 -8.26
CA THR A 104 5.69 -2.12 -9.63
C THR A 104 5.65 -0.64 -9.99
N ASN A 105 4.89 0.18 -9.25
CA ASN A 105 4.75 1.61 -9.47
C ASN A 105 5.66 2.44 -8.55
N THR A 106 6.97 2.16 -8.58
CA THR A 106 7.96 2.85 -7.73
C THR A 106 8.07 4.35 -8.03
N ARG A 107 7.73 4.78 -9.25
CA ARG A 107 7.74 6.21 -9.63
C ARG A 107 6.72 7.02 -8.84
N HIS A 108 5.48 6.54 -8.71
CA HIS A 108 4.43 7.28 -8.01
C HIS A 108 4.65 7.25 -6.51
N LEU A 109 4.87 6.06 -5.95
CA LEU A 109 4.97 5.86 -4.49
C LEU A 109 6.32 6.31 -3.92
N GLY A 110 7.40 6.22 -4.70
CA GLY A 110 8.76 6.55 -4.27
C GLY A 110 8.97 8.01 -3.90
N GLN A 111 8.06 8.91 -4.28
CA GLN A 111 8.12 10.32 -3.86
C GLN A 111 7.59 10.54 -2.44
N PHE A 112 6.87 9.56 -1.86
CA PHE A 112 6.27 9.65 -0.54
C PHE A 112 6.89 8.67 0.45
N VAL A 113 7.22 7.46 0.00
CA VAL A 113 7.64 6.32 0.84
C VAL A 113 8.81 5.57 0.23
N ASN A 114 9.51 4.76 1.04
CA ASN A 114 10.49 3.80 0.53
C ASN A 114 9.76 2.71 -0.28
N ALA A 115 9.69 2.93 -1.60
CA ALA A 115 9.06 2.04 -2.55
C ALA A 115 10.10 1.23 -3.34
N ARG A 116 9.95 -0.10 -3.39
CA ARG A 116 10.89 -0.99 -4.08
C ARG A 116 10.16 -2.00 -4.97
N LEU A 117 10.81 -2.38 -6.08
CA LEU A 117 10.37 -3.51 -6.89
C LEU A 117 10.52 -4.82 -6.10
N TRP A 118 9.65 -5.79 -6.36
CA TRP A 118 9.67 -7.10 -5.70
C TRP A 118 11.01 -7.84 -5.84
N ASN A 119 11.71 -7.67 -6.96
CA ASN A 119 13.00 -8.31 -7.25
C ASN A 119 14.22 -7.48 -6.80
N ALA A 120 14.03 -6.20 -6.44
CA ALA A 120 15.11 -5.31 -6.01
C ALA A 120 15.36 -5.38 -4.50
N THR A 121 14.53 -6.11 -3.75
CA THR A 121 14.66 -6.30 -2.31
C THR A 121 15.57 -7.47 -1.93
N GLU A 122 16.19 -8.16 -2.90
CA GLU A 122 17.12 -9.28 -2.67
C GLU A 122 18.62 -8.90 -2.69
N ALA A 123 18.97 -7.61 -2.72
CA ALA A 123 20.36 -7.13 -2.78
C ALA A 123 20.99 -6.84 -1.40
#